data_AF-A0A0L6WAG0-F1
#
_entry.id   AF-A0A0L6WAG0-F1
#
_cell.length_a   1.000
_cell.length_b   1.000
_cell.length_c   1.000
_cell.angle_alpha   90.00
_cell.angle_beta   90.00
_cell.angle_gamma   90.00
#
_symmetry.space_group_name_H-M   'P 1'
#
loop_
_entity.id
_entity.type
_entity.pdbx_description
1 polymer ?
#
loop_
_entity_poly.entity_id
_entity_poly.type
_entity_poly.pdbx_seq_one_letter_code
_entity_poly.pdbx_strand_id
1 'polypeptide(L)'
;MRGAMRNQLSLLIQLHTGHVPLNSYLHRIQKRESARCNKCKEGRETVQHYLLECQAHKNKQHKMWRMTGDSERSLQTLFGKREGIIAVLQFVSDTGRLKANFGEVSPTNLIEMDNKLGITEAIQNNYDWPDEQSSND
;
A
#
# COMPACT_ATOMS: atom_id res chain seq x y z
N MET A 1 -10.88 -8.86 -15.46
CA MET A 1 -11.39 -8.29 -14.20
C MET A 1 -11.24 -9.19 -12.96
N ARG A 2 -11.71 -10.46 -12.93
CA ARG A 2 -11.65 -11.33 -11.70
C ARG A 2 -10.23 -11.60 -11.12
N GLY A 3 -9.16 -11.45 -11.90
CA GLY A 3 -7.79 -11.65 -11.43
C GLY A 3 -7.29 -10.55 -10.49
N ALA A 4 -7.56 -9.28 -10.83
CA ALA A 4 -7.05 -8.12 -10.09
C ALA A 4 -7.58 -8.05 -8.66
N MET A 5 -8.87 -8.32 -8.46
CA MET A 5 -9.51 -8.33 -7.14
C MET A 5 -8.97 -9.45 -6.23
N ARG A 6 -8.68 -10.63 -6.79
CA ARG A 6 -8.05 -11.73 -6.04
C ARG A 6 -6.66 -11.36 -5.56
N ASN A 7 -5.87 -10.69 -6.41
CA ASN A 7 -4.53 -10.25 -6.05
C ASN A 7 -4.54 -9.14 -4.99
N GLN A 8 -5.45 -8.16 -5.11
CA GLN A 8 -5.65 -7.13 -4.09
C GLN A 8 -6.01 -7.72 -2.73
N LEU A 9 -6.97 -8.65 -2.68
CA LEU A 9 -7.38 -9.28 -1.43
C LEU A 9 -6.23 -10.10 -0.81
N SER A 10 -5.53 -10.89 -1.63
CA SER A 10 -4.36 -11.66 -1.17
C SER A 10 -3.27 -10.75 -0.61
N LEU A 11 -2.97 -9.64 -1.30
CA LEU A 11 -2.02 -8.62 -0.86
C LEU A 11 -2.42 -8.02 0.49
N LEU A 12 -3.67 -7.58 0.64
CA LEU A 12 -4.16 -6.95 1.86
C LEU A 12 -4.12 -7.91 3.05
N ILE A 13 -4.55 -9.16 2.87
CA ILE A 13 -4.49 -10.19 3.91
C ILE A 13 -3.04 -10.46 4.32
N GLN A 14 -2.13 -10.58 3.34
CA GLN A 14 -0.72 -10.84 3.62
C GLN A 14 -0.02 -9.65 4.28
N LEU A 15 -0.38 -8.42 3.91
CA LEU A 15 0.10 -7.21 4.59
C LEU A 15 -0.41 -7.17 6.03
N HIS A 16 -1.71 -7.37 6.24
CA HIS A 16 -2.32 -7.34 7.58
C HIS A 16 -1.72 -8.40 8.50
N THR A 17 -1.45 -9.60 8.00
CA THR A 17 -0.91 -10.72 8.79
C THR A 17 0.62 -10.79 8.83
N GLY A 18 1.32 -9.90 8.10
CA GLY A 18 2.79 -9.91 8.03
C GLY A 18 3.40 -11.07 7.22
N HIS A 19 2.60 -11.77 6.41
CA HIS A 19 3.03 -12.86 5.52
C HIS A 19 3.37 -12.41 4.10
N VAL A 20 3.41 -11.10 3.87
CA VAL A 20 3.80 -10.50 2.59
C VAL A 20 5.30 -10.75 2.30
N PRO A 21 5.72 -10.92 1.02
CA PRO A 21 7.12 -11.17 0.63
C PRO A 21 8.06 -9.94 0.78
N LEU A 22 8.03 -9.30 1.94
CA LEU A 22 9.04 -8.37 2.43
C LEU A 22 10.19 -9.14 3.09
N ASN A 23 11.37 -8.52 3.18
CA ASN A 23 12.59 -9.22 3.57
C ASN A 23 12.51 -9.82 4.97
N SER A 24 11.80 -9.19 5.91
CA SER A 24 11.64 -9.78 7.26
C SER A 24 10.91 -11.11 7.22
N TYR A 25 9.85 -11.23 6.41
CA TYR A 25 9.12 -12.49 6.25
C TYR A 25 9.93 -13.51 5.46
N LEU A 26 10.54 -13.11 4.34
CA LEU A 26 11.36 -14.00 3.51
C LEU A 26 12.55 -14.57 4.28
N HIS A 27 13.18 -13.77 5.14
CA HIS A 27 14.24 -14.25 6.01
C HIS A 27 13.73 -15.24 7.07
N ARG A 28 12.57 -14.97 7.67
CA ARG A 28 11.92 -15.89 8.63
C ARG A 28 11.68 -17.28 8.04
N ILE A 29 11.33 -17.36 6.75
CA ILE A 29 11.10 -18.63 6.03
C ILE A 29 12.33 -19.12 5.25
N GLN A 30 13.52 -18.57 5.54
CA GLN A 30 14.79 -18.98 4.93
C GLN A 30 14.85 -18.87 3.39
N LYS A 31 14.05 -17.96 2.82
CA LYS A 31 14.11 -17.61 1.38
C LYS A 31 15.02 -16.43 1.09
N ARG A 32 15.64 -15.85 2.13
CA ARG A 32 16.55 -14.72 2.01
C ARG A 32 17.55 -14.68 3.17
N GLU A 33 18.81 -14.41 2.86
CA GLU A 33 19.88 -14.35 3.86
C GLU A 33 19.73 -13.21 4.88
N SER A 34 19.06 -12.12 4.51
CA SER A 34 18.92 -10.95 5.38
C SER A 34 17.52 -10.35 5.37
N ALA A 35 17.03 -10.03 6.56
CA ALA A 35 15.80 -9.28 6.79
C ALA A 35 15.91 -7.77 6.49
N ARG A 36 17.11 -7.27 6.19
CA ARG A 36 17.37 -5.82 6.06
C ARG A 36 16.61 -5.20 4.89
N CYS A 37 16.11 -3.97 5.07
CA CYS A 37 15.49 -3.24 3.97
C CYS A 37 16.50 -2.93 2.87
N ASN A 38 16.18 -3.25 1.62
CA ASN A 38 17.09 -3.00 0.50
C ASN A 38 17.08 -1.55 0.02
N LYS A 39 16.02 -0.80 0.34
CA LYS A 39 15.80 0.56 -0.15
C LYS A 39 16.47 1.60 0.73
N CYS A 40 16.13 1.66 2.02
CA CYS A 40 16.82 2.56 2.96
C CYS A 40 18.10 1.96 3.54
N LYS A 41 18.35 0.65 3.38
CA LYS A 41 19.46 -0.06 4.03
C LYS A 41 19.44 0.06 5.55
N GLU A 42 18.30 0.30 6.17
CA GLU A 42 18.16 0.43 7.61
C GLU A 42 17.02 -0.46 8.11
N GLY A 43 17.20 -1.02 9.31
CA GLY A 43 16.18 -1.83 9.96
C GLY A 43 15.81 -3.13 9.21
N ARG A 44 14.88 -3.87 9.81
CA ARG A 44 14.25 -5.05 9.19
C ARG A 44 13.07 -4.60 8.35
N GLU A 45 12.93 -5.10 7.12
CA GLU A 45 11.80 -4.78 6.24
C GLU A 45 10.53 -5.53 6.70
N THR A 46 9.92 -5.04 7.78
CA THR A 46 8.58 -5.46 8.25
C THR A 46 7.49 -4.67 7.52
N VAL A 47 6.23 -5.06 7.70
CA VAL A 47 5.08 -4.28 7.19
C VAL A 47 5.05 -2.89 7.81
N GLN A 48 5.29 -2.79 9.12
CA GLN A 48 5.41 -1.51 9.82
C GLN A 48 6.53 -0.65 9.22
N HIS A 49 7.72 -1.22 9.01
CA HIS A 49 8.81 -0.50 8.38
C HIS A 49 8.42 0.00 6.99
N TYR A 50 7.87 -0.89 6.16
CA TYR A 50 7.50 -0.58 4.79
C TYR A 50 6.44 0.53 4.69
N LEU A 51 5.35 0.42 5.46
CA LEU A 51 4.22 1.35 5.39
C LEU A 51 4.46 2.65 6.19
N LEU A 52 5.21 2.62 7.29
CA LEU A 52 5.25 3.73 8.25
C LEU A 52 6.62 4.39 8.41
N GLU A 53 7.73 3.64 8.30
CA GLU A 53 9.03 4.09 8.81
C GLU A 53 10.09 4.27 7.73
N CYS A 54 9.97 3.57 6.60
CA CYS A 54 11.00 3.50 5.59
C CYS A 54 11.24 4.86 4.93
N GLN A 55 12.39 5.49 5.24
CA GLN A 55 12.73 6.81 4.70
C GLN A 55 12.80 6.85 3.17
N ALA A 56 13.19 5.73 2.54
CA ALA A 56 13.21 5.61 1.08
C ALA A 56 11.81 5.70 0.43
N HIS A 57 10.75 5.55 1.23
CA HIS A 57 9.36 5.67 0.80
C HIS A 57 8.65 6.88 1.38
N LYS A 58 9.34 7.80 2.06
CA LYS A 58 8.75 8.93 2.81
C LYS A 58 7.76 9.77 1.99
N ASN A 59 8.06 10.05 0.72
CA ASN A 59 7.18 10.84 -0.16
C ASN A 59 5.88 10.07 -0.48
N LYS A 60 6.00 8.76 -0.75
CA LYS A 60 4.85 7.88 -1.04
C LYS A 60 4.01 7.64 0.21
N GLN A 61 4.66 7.52 1.38
CA GLN A 61 3.98 7.44 2.67
C GLN A 61 3.22 8.74 2.98
N HIS A 62 3.80 9.92 2.68
CA HIS A 62 3.09 11.19 2.83
C HIS A 62 1.85 11.26 1.94
N LYS A 63 1.95 10.86 0.67
CA LYS A 63 0.79 10.77 -0.24
C LYS A 63 -0.27 9.83 0.32
N MET A 64 0.13 8.62 0.73
CA MET A 64 -0.75 7.63 1.36
C MET A 64 -1.49 8.23 2.56
N TRP A 65 -0.79 8.89 3.48
CA TRP A 65 -1.41 9.47 4.67
C TRP A 65 -2.38 10.62 4.37
N ARG A 66 -2.08 11.46 3.37
CA ARG A 66 -3.02 12.50 2.91
C ARG A 66 -4.35 11.91 2.44
N MET A 67 -4.32 10.75 1.77
CA MET A 67 -5.52 10.07 1.29
C MET A 67 -6.40 9.52 2.43
N THR A 68 -5.80 9.16 3.57
CA THR A 68 -6.57 8.61 4.71
C THR A 68 -7.40 9.66 5.47
N GLY A 69 -7.05 10.95 5.35
CA GLY A 69 -7.66 12.03 6.13
C GLY A 69 -7.41 11.95 7.65
N ASP A 70 -6.57 11.03 8.12
CA ASP A 70 -6.35 10.76 9.54
C ASP A 70 -4.96 11.24 10.01
N SER A 71 -4.93 11.83 11.21
CA SER A 71 -3.69 12.21 11.88
C SER A 71 -3.00 11.02 12.56
N GLU A 72 -3.75 9.98 12.95
CA GLU A 72 -3.20 8.81 13.63
C GLU A 72 -2.55 7.84 12.65
N ARG A 73 -1.22 7.88 12.59
CA ARG A 73 -0.40 7.08 11.67
C ARG A 73 -0.14 5.68 12.21
N SER A 74 -1.13 4.80 12.15
CA SER A 74 -1.03 3.43 12.63
C SER A 74 -1.44 2.39 11.58
N LEU A 75 -1.00 1.13 11.75
CA LEU A 75 -1.48 0.03 10.90
C LEU A 75 -2.97 -0.22 11.09
N GLN A 76 -3.48 0.00 12.31
CA GLN A 76 -4.90 -0.10 12.64
C GLN A 76 -5.72 0.88 11.80
N THR A 77 -5.28 2.12 11.65
CA THR A 77 -5.93 3.10 10.76
C THR A 77 -5.91 2.65 9.31
N LEU A 78 -4.77 2.17 8.81
CA LEU A 78 -4.62 1.73 7.41
C LEU A 78 -5.50 0.52 7.07
N PHE A 79 -5.65 -0.44 7.98
CA PHE A 79 -6.41 -1.66 7.71
C PHE A 79 -7.84 -1.64 8.26
N GLY A 80 -8.16 -0.70 9.15
CA GLY A 80 -9.46 -0.58 9.79
C GLY A 80 -10.46 0.32 9.07
N LYS A 81 -10.00 1.17 8.14
CA LYS A 81 -10.84 2.13 7.39
C LYS A 81 -10.78 1.87 5.88
N ARG A 82 -11.88 2.16 5.19
CA ARG A 82 -12.00 1.96 3.73
C ARG A 82 -10.97 2.79 2.97
N GLU A 83 -10.80 4.04 3.37
CA GLU A 83 -9.83 5.01 2.83
C GLU A 83 -8.39 4.54 3.09
N GLY A 84 -8.14 3.95 4.26
CA GLY A 84 -6.87 3.32 4.60
C GLY A 84 -6.51 2.20 3.61
N ILE A 85 -7.46 1.31 3.32
CA ILE A 85 -7.27 0.21 2.36
C ILE A 85 -6.96 0.75 0.95
N ILE A 86 -7.72 1.77 0.51
CA ILE A 86 -7.50 2.43 -0.78
C ILE A 86 -6.09 3.04 -0.83
N ALA A 87 -5.69 3.76 0.22
CA ALA A 87 -4.39 4.39 0.34
C ALA A 87 -3.24 3.35 0.33
N VAL A 88 -3.39 2.22 1.04
CA VAL A 88 -2.40 1.13 1.04
C VAL A 88 -2.22 0.54 -0.36
N LEU A 89 -3.31 0.27 -1.08
CA LEU A 89 -3.22 -0.26 -2.44
C LEU A 89 -2.52 0.71 -3.38
N GLN A 90 -2.81 2.00 -3.25
CA GLN A 90 -2.13 3.02 -4.02
C GLN A 90 -0.63 3.09 -3.68
N PHE A 91 -0.29 3.05 -2.39
CA PHE A 91 1.10 3.03 -1.94
C PHE A 91 1.87 1.83 -2.50
N VAL A 92 1.27 0.64 -2.48
CA VAL A 92 1.91 -0.56 -3.05
C VAL A 92 2.11 -0.42 -4.56
N SER A 93 1.15 0.19 -5.27
CA SER A 93 1.30 0.53 -6.69
C SER A 93 2.48 1.49 -6.90
N ASP A 94 2.46 2.64 -6.22
CA ASP A 94 3.45 3.72 -6.38
C ASP A 94 4.88 3.24 -6.06
N THR A 95 5.05 2.36 -5.08
CA THR A 95 6.37 1.82 -4.72
C THR A 95 6.85 0.72 -5.66
N GLY A 96 5.94 0.00 -6.32
CA GLY A 96 6.24 -1.19 -7.12
C GLY A 96 6.88 -2.35 -6.35
N ARG A 97 7.02 -2.26 -5.02
CA ARG A 97 7.84 -3.18 -4.20
C ARG A 97 7.37 -4.63 -4.28
N LEU A 98 6.06 -4.82 -4.50
CA LEU A 98 5.38 -6.12 -4.49
C LEU A 98 4.81 -6.51 -5.86
N LYS A 99 5.13 -5.73 -6.92
CA LYS A 99 4.62 -5.97 -8.29
C LYS A 99 4.98 -7.36 -8.82
N ALA A 100 6.18 -7.87 -8.48
CA ALA A 100 6.60 -9.21 -8.88
C ALA A 100 5.77 -10.35 -8.26
N ASN A 101 5.11 -10.10 -7.12
CA ASN A 101 4.36 -11.12 -6.38
C ASN A 101 2.85 -11.06 -6.62
N PHE A 102 2.30 -9.86 -6.78
CA PHE A 102 0.84 -9.65 -6.91
C PHE A 102 0.44 -9.07 -8.28
N GLY A 103 1.39 -8.84 -9.17
CA GLY A 103 1.16 -8.12 -10.42
C GLY A 103 0.86 -6.64 -10.16
N GLU A 104 0.20 -6.02 -11.13
CA GLU A 104 -0.27 -4.65 -11.02
C GLU A 104 -1.51 -4.58 -10.13
N VAL A 105 -1.38 -3.87 -9.02
CA VAL A 105 -2.46 -3.61 -8.05
C VAL A 105 -2.71 -2.10 -8.05
N SER A 106 -3.97 -1.71 -8.11
CA SER A 106 -4.42 -0.31 -8.08
C SER A 106 -5.74 -0.22 -7.32
N PRO A 107 -6.06 0.87 -6.60
CA PRO A 107 -7.36 1.02 -5.96
C PRO A 107 -8.53 1.19 -6.93
N THR A 108 -8.31 1.38 -8.23
CA THR A 108 -9.36 1.70 -9.24
C THR A 108 -10.62 0.84 -9.10
N ASN A 109 -10.47 -0.49 -9.03
CA ASN A 109 -11.64 -1.38 -8.92
C ASN A 109 -12.45 -1.16 -7.64
N LEU A 110 -11.80 -0.80 -6.52
CA LEU A 110 -12.48 -0.54 -5.25
C LEU A 110 -13.19 0.80 -5.28
N ILE A 111 -12.58 1.82 -5.88
CA ILE A 111 -13.21 3.12 -6.11
C ILE A 111 -14.43 2.98 -7.03
N GLU A 112 -14.29 2.24 -8.14
CA GLU A 112 -15.41 1.96 -9.04
C GLU A 112 -16.57 1.23 -8.35
N MET A 113 -16.26 0.30 -7.43
CA MET A 113 -17.27 -0.38 -6.63
C MET A 113 -17.95 0.58 -5.65
N ASP A 114 -17.18 1.42 -4.95
CA ASP A 114 -17.73 2.40 -4.00
C ASP A 114 -18.67 3.38 -4.70
N ASN A 115 -18.30 3.85 -5.90
CA ASN A 115 -19.14 4.69 -6.76
C ASN A 115 -20.45 3.98 -7.17
N LYS A 116 -20.37 2.71 -7.58
CA LYS A 116 -21.55 1.92 -7.98
C LYS A 116 -22.50 1.63 -6.82
N LEU A 117 -21.97 1.53 -5.61
CA LEU A 117 -22.72 1.24 -4.40
C LEU A 117 -23.21 2.50 -3.67
N GLY A 118 -22.90 3.70 -4.19
CA GLY A 118 -23.32 4.96 -3.59
C GLY A 118 -22.69 5.23 -2.22
N ILE A 119 -21.53 4.63 -1.92
CA ILE A 119 -20.80 4.80 -0.66
C ILE A 119 -20.14 6.21 -0.58
N THR A 120 -20.15 6.95 -1.70
CA THR A 120 -19.34 8.15 -1.96
C THR A 120 -19.82 9.49 -1.41
N GLU A 121 -20.88 9.58 -0.61
CA GLU A 121 -21.34 10.90 -0.11
C GLU A 121 -20.38 11.60 0.90
N ALA A 122 -19.27 10.96 1.31
CA ALA A 122 -18.19 11.60 2.06
C ALA A 122 -16.85 11.74 1.28
N ILE A 123 -16.79 11.27 0.04
CA ILE A 123 -15.55 10.95 -0.68
C ILE A 123 -15.13 12.08 -1.65
N GLN A 124 -16.08 12.87 -2.18
CA GLN A 124 -15.82 13.80 -3.28
C GLN A 124 -14.84 14.95 -2.97
N ASN A 125 -14.58 15.29 -1.69
CA ASN A 125 -13.72 16.43 -1.33
C ASN A 125 -12.24 16.08 -1.09
N ASN A 126 -11.85 14.80 -1.18
CA ASN A 126 -10.47 14.35 -0.88
C ASN A 126 -9.79 13.52 -1.99
N TYR A 127 -10.48 13.27 -3.11
CA TYR A 127 -9.96 12.52 -4.25
C TYR A 127 -9.64 13.42 -5.44
N ASP A 128 -8.98 14.56 -5.19
CA ASP A 128 -8.26 15.27 -6.24
C ASP A 128 -6.93 14.53 -6.46
N TRP A 129 -6.97 13.53 -7.34
CA TRP A 129 -5.80 12.76 -7.76
C TRP A 129 -4.87 13.72 -8.51
N PRO A 130 -3.64 14.02 -8.03
CA PRO A 130 -2.74 14.84 -8.82
C PRO A 130 -2.44 14.08 -10.11
N ASP A 131 -2.81 14.70 -11.23
CA ASP A 131 -2.51 14.22 -12.57
C ASP A 131 -1.05 13.79 -12.65
N GLU A 132 -0.83 12.64 -13.29
CA GLU A 132 0.48 12.24 -13.76
C GLU A 132 0.98 13.30 -14.74
N GLN A 133 1.78 14.24 -14.24
CA GLN A 133 2.63 15.08 -15.07
C GLN A 133 4.08 14.98 -14.61
N SER A 134 4.90 14.56 -15.57
CA SER A 134 6.36 14.51 -15.64
C SER A 134 7.07 13.32 -14.97
N SER A 135 7.10 12.20 -15.71
CA SER A 135 8.41 11.79 -16.22
C SER A 135 8.88 12.84 -17.22
N ASN A 136 9.91 13.60 -16.85
CA ASN A 136 10.94 14.16 -17.72
C ASN A 136 11.97 14.83 -16.82
N ASP A 137 13.00 14.07 -16.46
CA ASP A 137 14.43 14.41 -16.57
C ASP A 137 15.29 13.28 -15.97
#